data_AF-A0A3C0QJ71-F1
#
_entry.id   AF-A0A3C0QJ71-F1
#
_cell.length_a   1.000
_cell.length_b   1.000
_cell.length_c   1.000
_cell.angle_alpha   90.00
_cell.angle_beta   90.00
_cell.angle_gamma   90.00
#
_symmetry.space_group_name_H-M   'P 1'
#
loop_
_entity.id
_entity.type
_entity.pdbx_description
1 polymer ?
#
loop_
_entity_poly.entity_id
_entity_poly.type
_entity_poly.pdbx_seq_one_letter_code
_entity_poly.pdbx_strand_id
1 'polypeptide(L)'
;MNKDKKFLIVLVSAVILLFCVSMLFSGCSRRARIAEALRDKESENVEEENIDESADTEEIIEEEDIDEDEEAGTEDDAAVEEDVNEGGSDVDAEEEITDDGVVDDDEEEVEQPGEPEQFTADIPLVVSECGNVIDDTAHFDPVIYPGDSGEQDLEVRGFISFDISGLAGATVMESKISATADAVFGKPFVTYGPLIVKAVYWGLGAFSPADRDLDGVELGNYSKKNFGIQNRNLKEDLQRAIDSGGGRYQLIFYFEMNETDGDSQADNITYYLEDISLNITYTQ
;
A
#
# COMPACT_ATOMS: atom_id res chain seq x y z
N MET A 1 -55.72 4.26 -16.92
CA MET A 1 -54.40 4.22 -16.25
C MET A 1 -54.30 2.92 -15.48
N ASN A 2 -53.38 2.02 -15.82
CA ASN A 2 -52.79 0.98 -14.93
C ASN A 2 -52.18 -0.24 -15.66
N LYS A 3 -52.28 -0.37 -16.99
CA LYS A 3 -51.63 -1.47 -17.71
C LYS A 3 -50.14 -1.20 -17.96
N ASP A 4 -49.79 0.03 -18.30
CA ASP A 4 -48.41 0.38 -18.67
C ASP A 4 -47.45 0.37 -17.47
N LYS A 5 -47.93 0.75 -16.28
CA LYS A 5 -47.13 0.69 -15.04
C LYS A 5 -46.82 -0.74 -14.59
N LYS A 6 -47.72 -1.69 -14.82
CA LYS A 6 -47.50 -3.10 -14.48
C LYS A 6 -46.45 -3.73 -15.39
N PHE A 7 -46.42 -3.36 -16.66
CA PHE A 7 -45.42 -3.84 -17.61
C PHE A 7 -44.01 -3.35 -17.24
N LEU A 8 -43.88 -2.09 -16.85
CA LEU A 8 -42.60 -1.52 -16.44
C LEU A 8 -42.00 -2.22 -15.21
N ILE A 9 -42.81 -2.51 -14.19
CA ILE A 9 -42.35 -3.20 -12.98
C ILE A 9 -41.86 -4.61 -13.30
N VAL A 10 -42.58 -5.36 -14.14
CA VAL A 10 -42.17 -6.72 -14.54
C VAL A 10 -40.85 -6.69 -15.31
N LEU A 11 -40.65 -5.69 -16.18
CA LEU A 11 -39.44 -5.56 -16.97
C LEU A 11 -38.22 -5.21 -16.09
N VAL A 12 -38.38 -4.30 -15.14
CA VAL A 12 -37.32 -3.96 -14.17
C VAL A 12 -36.96 -5.16 -13.29
N SER A 13 -37.95 -5.90 -12.77
CA SER A 13 -37.69 -7.12 -12.00
C SER A 13 -36.98 -8.20 -12.81
N ALA A 14 -37.30 -8.36 -14.10
CA ALA A 14 -36.62 -9.33 -14.95
C ALA A 14 -35.14 -8.99 -15.19
N VAL A 15 -34.82 -7.70 -15.35
CA VAL A 15 -33.43 -7.22 -15.51
C VAL A 15 -32.62 -7.43 -14.24
N ILE A 16 -33.18 -7.10 -13.07
CA ILE A 16 -32.53 -7.33 -11.77
C ILE A 16 -32.25 -8.82 -11.58
N LEU A 17 -33.22 -9.68 -11.90
CA LEU A 17 -33.07 -11.13 -11.73
C LEU A 17 -32.01 -11.72 -12.67
N LEU A 18 -31.93 -11.24 -13.92
CA LEU A 18 -30.86 -11.59 -14.85
C LEU A 18 -29.48 -11.15 -14.32
N PHE A 19 -29.39 -9.96 -13.73
CA PHE A 19 -28.15 -9.45 -13.15
C PHE A 19 -27.70 -10.29 -11.94
N CYS A 20 -28.61 -10.61 -11.01
CA CYS A 20 -28.30 -11.47 -9.86
C CYS A 20 -27.85 -12.87 -10.29
N VAL A 21 -28.47 -13.45 -11.33
CA VAL A 21 -28.08 -14.76 -11.85
C VAL A 21 -26.68 -14.73 -12.48
N SER A 22 -26.32 -13.67 -13.21
CA SER A 22 -24.98 -13.52 -13.78
C SER A 22 -23.86 -13.43 -12.73
N MET A 23 -24.13 -12.81 -11.57
CA MET A 23 -23.19 -12.75 -10.45
C MET A 23 -22.96 -14.12 -9.81
N LEU A 24 -24.02 -14.95 -9.69
CA LEU A 24 -23.90 -16.30 -9.15
C LEU A 24 -23.08 -17.24 -10.06
N PHE A 25 -23.19 -17.09 -11.39
CA PHE A 25 -22.39 -17.91 -12.32
C PHE A 25 -20.94 -17.45 -12.46
N SER A 26 -20.65 -16.16 -12.27
CA SER A 26 -19.29 -15.63 -12.35
C SER A 26 -18.40 -16.06 -11.17
N GLY A 27 -18.99 -16.32 -9.99
CA GLY A 27 -18.26 -16.76 -8.79
C GLY A 27 -17.82 -18.24 -8.80
N CYS A 28 -18.57 -19.11 -9.47
CA CYS A 28 -18.29 -20.56 -9.43
C CYS A 28 -17.15 -21.01 -10.36
N SER A 29 -16.86 -20.25 -11.42
CA SER A 29 -15.81 -20.65 -12.39
C SER A 29 -14.39 -20.41 -11.87
N ARG A 30 -14.19 -19.46 -10.95
CA ARG A 30 -12.86 -19.16 -10.38
C ARG A 30 -12.38 -20.22 -9.39
N ARG A 31 -13.28 -20.78 -8.58
CA ARG A 31 -12.91 -21.83 -7.60
C ARG A 31 -12.50 -23.16 -8.23
N ALA A 32 -13.01 -23.48 -9.43
CA ALA A 32 -12.62 -24.71 -10.13
C ALA A 32 -11.19 -24.64 -10.69
N ARG A 33 -10.73 -23.46 -11.15
CA ARG A 33 -9.38 -23.29 -11.73
C ARG A 33 -8.28 -23.29 -10.68
N ILE A 34 -8.53 -22.77 -9.48
CA ILE A 34 -7.56 -22.78 -8.37
C ILE A 34 -7.35 -24.21 -7.84
N ALA A 35 -8.40 -25.04 -7.80
CA ALA A 35 -8.31 -26.43 -7.34
C ALA A 35 -7.54 -27.34 -8.31
N GLU A 36 -7.54 -27.04 -9.61
CA GLU A 36 -6.79 -27.81 -10.62
C GLU A 36 -5.30 -27.43 -10.61
N ALA A 37 -4.98 -26.13 -10.50
CA ALA A 37 -3.59 -25.65 -10.41
C ALA A 37 -2.84 -26.12 -9.15
N LEU A 38 -3.54 -26.35 -8.03
CA LEU A 38 -2.95 -26.92 -6.82
C LEU A 38 -2.66 -28.42 -6.93
N ARG A 39 -3.38 -29.15 -7.80
CA ARG A 39 -3.19 -30.58 -8.00
C ARG A 39 -1.97 -30.90 -8.87
N ASP A 40 -1.69 -30.06 -9.86
CA ASP A 40 -0.55 -30.26 -10.76
C ASP A 40 0.79 -29.96 -10.06
N LYS A 41 0.81 -29.05 -9.08
CA LYS A 41 2.01 -28.75 -8.28
C LYS A 41 2.43 -29.87 -7.31
N GLU A 42 1.54 -30.78 -6.91
CA GLU A 42 1.91 -31.93 -6.08
C GLU A 42 2.54 -33.07 -6.88
N SER A 43 2.36 -33.13 -8.20
CA SER A 43 2.93 -34.20 -9.04
C SER A 43 4.35 -33.92 -9.56
N GLU A 44 4.85 -32.68 -9.51
CA GLU A 44 6.20 -32.34 -9.99
C GLU A 44 7.30 -32.48 -8.93
N ASN A 45 6.96 -32.70 -7.65
CA ASN A 45 7.94 -32.72 -6.55
C ASN A 45 8.44 -34.14 -6.18
N VAL A 46 8.33 -35.13 -7.07
CA VAL A 46 8.68 -36.55 -6.77
C VAL A 46 9.73 -37.17 -7.70
N GLU A 47 10.19 -36.48 -8.76
CA GLU A 47 11.22 -37.02 -9.67
C GLU A 47 12.45 -36.10 -9.78
N GLU A 48 13.23 -35.95 -8.72
CA GLU A 48 14.67 -35.67 -8.85
C GLU A 48 15.46 -36.55 -7.87
N GLU A 49 15.63 -37.81 -8.25
CA GLU A 49 16.66 -38.70 -7.72
C GLU A 49 17.77 -38.85 -8.77
N ASN A 50 19.02 -38.76 -8.31
CA ASN A 50 20.27 -39.18 -8.95
C ASN A 50 20.81 -38.34 -10.11
N ILE A 51 21.64 -37.35 -9.78
CA ILE A 51 22.73 -36.90 -10.66
C ILE A 51 24.07 -37.28 -10.04
N ASP A 52 24.78 -38.09 -10.82
CA ASP A 52 26.09 -38.70 -10.65
C ASP A 52 27.20 -37.64 -10.59
N GLU A 53 27.90 -37.53 -9.46
CA GLU A 53 29.08 -36.68 -9.29
C GLU A 53 30.31 -37.34 -9.93
N SER A 54 30.65 -36.93 -11.16
CA SER A 54 32.04 -37.00 -11.64
C SER A 54 32.32 -35.99 -12.74
N ALA A 55 33.27 -35.08 -12.45
CA ALA A 55 34.21 -34.38 -13.35
C ALA A 55 34.54 -33.02 -12.72
N ASP A 56 35.70 -32.88 -12.08
CA ASP A 56 36.89 -32.29 -12.70
C ASP A 56 36.59 -30.95 -13.41
N THR A 57 36.90 -29.85 -12.74
CA THR A 57 37.17 -28.59 -13.43
C THR A 57 38.32 -27.90 -12.72
N GLU A 58 39.45 -27.89 -13.42
CA GLU A 58 40.69 -27.29 -12.99
C GLU A 58 40.56 -25.77 -12.85
N GLU A 59 41.23 -25.32 -11.80
CA GLU A 59 41.50 -23.96 -11.35
C GLU A 59 42.28 -23.18 -12.43
N ILE A 60 41.73 -22.06 -12.92
CA ILE A 60 42.51 -21.03 -13.61
C ILE A 60 42.11 -19.68 -13.00
N ILE A 61 42.94 -19.22 -12.06
CA ILE A 61 42.93 -17.87 -11.54
C ILE A 61 43.92 -17.08 -12.40
N GLU A 62 43.42 -16.25 -13.30
CA GLU A 62 44.22 -15.20 -13.93
C GLU A 62 44.05 -13.93 -13.09
N GLU A 63 45.09 -13.63 -12.31
CA GLU A 63 45.32 -12.31 -11.73
C GLU A 63 45.80 -11.39 -12.86
N GLU A 64 45.04 -10.35 -13.20
CA GLU A 64 45.58 -9.19 -13.91
C GLU A 64 45.30 -7.91 -13.13
N ASP A 65 46.41 -7.21 -12.91
CA ASP A 65 46.57 -5.95 -12.20
C ASP A 65 45.72 -4.83 -12.82
N ILE A 66 44.98 -4.11 -12.00
CA ILE A 66 44.37 -2.83 -12.38
C ILE A 66 45.14 -1.72 -11.68
N ASP A 67 45.82 -0.94 -12.52
CA ASP A 67 46.66 0.19 -12.20
C ASP A 67 45.94 1.26 -11.35
N GLU A 68 46.70 1.73 -10.38
CA GLU A 68 46.47 2.95 -9.60
C GLU A 68 46.50 4.17 -10.55
N ASP A 69 45.45 4.99 -10.55
CA ASP A 69 45.57 6.37 -10.98
C ASP A 69 45.01 7.31 -9.91
N GLU A 70 45.96 7.99 -9.27
CA GLU A 70 45.82 9.15 -8.40
C GLU A 70 45.20 10.31 -9.19
N GLU A 71 44.14 10.93 -8.68
CA GLU A 71 43.93 12.37 -8.89
C GLU A 71 43.42 12.99 -7.59
N ALA A 72 44.35 13.70 -6.95
CA ALA A 72 44.12 14.56 -5.81
C ALA A 72 43.52 15.89 -6.28
N GLY A 73 42.42 16.31 -5.68
CA GLY A 73 41.79 17.62 -5.95
C GLY A 73 41.18 18.25 -4.71
N THR A 74 42.00 19.04 -4.00
CA THR A 74 41.73 20.36 -3.37
C THR A 74 40.34 20.60 -2.75
N GLU A 75 40.25 20.69 -1.41
CA GLU A 75 40.45 21.89 -0.58
C GLU A 75 39.35 22.97 -0.70
N ASP A 76 38.85 23.30 0.49
CA ASP A 76 38.37 24.60 0.96
C ASP A 76 36.86 24.93 1.02
N ASP A 77 36.58 25.61 2.15
CA ASP A 77 35.44 26.46 2.50
C ASP A 77 34.14 25.77 2.98
N ALA A 78 33.51 26.15 4.08
CA ALA A 78 33.77 27.21 5.06
C ALA A 78 33.02 26.92 6.37
N ALA A 79 33.61 27.40 7.45
CA ALA A 79 33.00 27.47 8.78
C ALA A 79 31.69 28.28 8.78
N VAL A 80 30.68 27.76 9.49
CA VAL A 80 29.70 28.58 10.21
C VAL A 80 29.46 27.91 11.56
N GLU A 81 30.21 28.41 12.55
CA GLU A 81 29.79 28.40 13.94
C GLU A 81 28.69 29.46 14.16
N GLU A 82 28.13 29.50 15.37
CA GLU A 82 27.01 30.32 15.88
C GLU A 82 25.68 29.53 15.95
N ASP A 83 24.93 29.49 17.04
CA ASP A 83 25.01 30.28 18.27
C ASP A 83 24.26 29.57 19.42
N VAL A 84 24.68 29.99 20.60
CA VAL A 84 24.23 29.69 21.95
C VAL A 84 22.73 29.90 22.13
N ASN A 85 22.04 28.98 22.83
CA ASN A 85 20.97 29.39 23.74
C ASN A 85 20.83 28.45 24.94
N GLU A 86 21.64 28.71 25.95
CA GLU A 86 21.40 28.29 27.33
C GLU A 86 20.37 29.23 27.97
N GLY A 87 19.24 28.67 28.39
CA GLY A 87 18.30 29.30 29.31
C GLY A 87 17.30 28.23 29.75
N GLY A 88 17.29 27.71 30.98
CA GLY A 88 17.58 28.37 32.24
C GLY A 88 16.28 28.95 32.79
N SER A 89 15.53 28.17 33.55
CA SER A 89 14.46 28.65 34.45
C SER A 89 13.98 27.51 35.36
N ASP A 90 14.75 27.27 36.41
CA ASP A 90 14.24 26.70 37.66
C ASP A 90 13.14 27.62 38.21
N VAL A 91 11.95 27.06 38.46
CA VAL A 91 10.97 27.71 39.35
C VAL A 91 10.52 26.68 40.37
N ASP A 92 11.24 26.71 41.49
CA ASP A 92 10.73 26.41 42.82
C ASP A 92 9.50 27.28 43.10
N ALA A 93 8.40 26.65 43.46
CA ALA A 93 7.32 27.29 44.20
C ALA A 93 6.63 26.23 45.07
N GLU A 94 7.22 25.99 46.24
CA GLU A 94 6.51 25.45 47.38
C GLU A 94 5.52 26.53 47.87
N GLU A 95 4.21 26.27 47.73
CA GLU A 95 3.21 26.90 48.60
C GLU A 95 2.37 25.81 49.27
N GLU A 96 2.71 25.59 50.53
CA GLU A 96 1.95 24.86 51.53
C GLU A 96 0.75 25.74 51.95
N ILE A 97 -0.47 25.35 51.56
CA ILE A 97 -1.70 25.89 52.12
C ILE A 97 -2.48 24.73 52.75
N THR A 98 -2.41 24.67 54.08
CA THR A 98 -3.30 23.89 54.93
C THR A 98 -4.63 24.63 55.06
N ASP A 99 -5.72 24.06 54.55
CA ASP A 99 -7.08 24.49 54.89
C ASP A 99 -7.88 23.28 55.39
N ASP A 100 -8.04 23.22 56.72
CA ASP A 100 -8.81 22.22 57.47
C ASP A 100 -10.32 22.48 57.32
N GLY A 101 -10.82 22.35 56.09
CA GLY A 101 -12.24 22.36 55.78
C GLY A 101 -12.81 20.94 55.81
N VAL A 102 -13.37 20.53 56.96
CA VAL A 102 -14.24 19.34 57.05
C VAL A 102 -15.50 19.62 56.23
N VAL A 103 -15.47 19.22 54.96
CA VAL A 103 -16.64 19.16 54.08
C VAL A 103 -17.17 17.74 54.17
N ASP A 104 -18.43 17.60 54.57
CA ASP A 104 -19.13 16.33 54.63
C ASP A 104 -19.07 15.66 53.24
N ASP A 105 -18.36 14.53 53.22
CA ASP A 105 -18.02 13.68 52.08
C ASP A 105 -19.30 12.94 51.62
N ASP A 106 -20.19 13.67 50.93
CA ASP A 106 -21.16 13.03 50.04
C ASP A 106 -20.34 12.47 48.87
N GLU A 107 -19.88 11.22 49.02
CA GLU A 107 -19.26 10.40 47.98
C GLU A 107 -20.24 10.25 46.80
N GLU A 108 -20.31 11.27 45.95
CA GLU A 108 -20.91 11.13 44.63
C GLU A 108 -20.08 10.08 43.88
N GLU A 109 -20.69 8.92 43.67
CA GLU A 109 -20.16 7.84 42.85
C GLU A 109 -19.93 8.40 41.43
N VAL A 110 -18.73 8.91 41.17
CA VAL A 110 -18.33 9.46 39.88
C VAL A 110 -18.37 8.30 38.89
N GLU A 111 -19.43 8.23 38.09
CA GLU A 111 -19.53 7.28 36.99
C GLU A 111 -18.32 7.50 36.07
N GLN A 112 -17.34 6.59 36.16
CA GLN A 112 -16.20 6.64 35.26
C GLN A 112 -16.73 6.46 33.83
N PRO A 113 -16.40 7.38 32.90
CA PRO A 113 -16.80 7.22 31.51
C PRO A 113 -16.25 5.88 31.02
N GLY A 114 -17.15 5.02 30.54
CA GLY A 114 -16.78 3.72 29.99
C GLY A 114 -15.74 3.88 28.88
N GLU A 115 -14.78 2.95 28.82
CA GLU A 115 -13.80 2.91 27.73
C GLU A 115 -14.53 2.87 26.38
N PRO A 116 -14.12 3.69 25.39
CA PRO A 116 -14.79 3.71 24.09
C PRO A 116 -14.66 2.33 23.41
N GLU A 117 -15.76 1.87 22.82
CA GLU A 117 -15.80 0.60 22.09
C GLU A 117 -14.85 0.66 20.88
N GLN A 118 -14.02 -0.38 20.72
CA GLN A 118 -13.07 -0.48 19.61
C GLN A 118 -13.57 -1.50 18.58
N PHE A 119 -13.42 -1.14 17.30
CA PHE A 119 -13.79 -1.95 16.15
C PHE A 119 -12.57 -2.22 15.30
N THR A 120 -12.51 -3.41 14.67
CA THR A 120 -11.51 -3.75 13.66
C THR A 120 -12.20 -4.07 12.35
N ALA A 121 -11.70 -3.53 11.24
CA ALA A 121 -12.27 -3.75 9.92
C ALA A 121 -11.20 -3.82 8.83
N ASP A 122 -11.45 -4.66 7.84
CA ASP A 122 -10.75 -4.61 6.54
C ASP A 122 -11.51 -3.65 5.63
N ILE A 123 -10.81 -2.64 5.13
CA ILE A 123 -11.40 -1.60 4.30
C ILE A 123 -11.54 -2.12 2.86
N PRO A 124 -12.74 -2.06 2.27
CA PRO A 124 -12.96 -2.61 0.94
C PRO A 124 -12.26 -1.78 -0.14
N LEU A 125 -11.67 -2.47 -1.12
CA LEU A 125 -11.14 -1.87 -2.33
C LEU A 125 -12.27 -1.43 -3.28
N VAL A 126 -12.05 -0.33 -3.98
CA VAL A 126 -12.89 0.10 -5.10
C VAL A 126 -12.25 -0.37 -6.39
N VAL A 127 -12.47 -1.64 -6.73
CA VAL A 127 -11.79 -2.33 -7.86
C VAL A 127 -11.85 -1.55 -9.17
N SER A 128 -12.94 -0.82 -9.46
CA SER A 128 -13.07 -0.01 -10.67
C SER A 128 -12.19 1.25 -10.71
N GLU A 129 -11.53 1.57 -9.60
CA GLU A 129 -10.60 2.71 -9.44
C GLU A 129 -9.15 2.23 -9.23
N CYS A 130 -8.89 0.94 -9.37
CA CYS A 130 -7.55 0.34 -9.24
C CYS A 130 -7.00 -0.07 -10.61
N GLY A 131 -5.67 -0.11 -10.73
CA GLY A 131 -5.02 -0.52 -11.96
C GLY A 131 -3.64 0.08 -12.14
N ASN A 132 -3.24 0.31 -13.38
CA ASN A 132 -1.92 0.80 -13.74
C ASN A 132 -2.02 2.01 -14.66
N VAL A 133 -1.08 2.95 -14.52
CA VAL A 133 -0.73 3.87 -15.60
C VAL A 133 0.55 3.34 -16.25
N ILE A 134 0.50 3.11 -17.55
CA ILE A 134 1.64 2.74 -18.38
C ILE A 134 1.84 3.88 -19.36
N ASP A 135 2.94 4.61 -19.23
CA ASP A 135 3.18 5.86 -19.97
C ASP A 135 1.99 6.84 -19.83
N ASP A 136 1.23 7.10 -20.89
CA ASP A 136 0.07 8.00 -20.92
C ASP A 136 -1.28 7.24 -21.02
N THR A 137 -1.32 5.95 -20.69
CA THR A 137 -2.53 5.12 -20.78
C THR A 137 -2.92 4.53 -19.41
N ALA A 138 -4.19 4.65 -19.05
CA ALA A 138 -4.77 4.05 -17.85
C ALA A 138 -5.35 2.65 -18.16
N HIS A 139 -4.94 1.66 -17.38
CA HIS A 139 -5.34 0.26 -17.48
C HIS A 139 -6.02 -0.19 -16.17
N PHE A 140 -7.26 -0.66 -16.24
CA PHE A 140 -8.05 -1.08 -15.08
C PHE A 140 -8.07 -2.61 -14.97
N ASP A 141 -7.00 -3.16 -14.41
CA ASP A 141 -6.75 -4.59 -14.30
C ASP A 141 -6.94 -5.10 -12.86
N PRO A 142 -7.22 -6.40 -12.64
CA PRO A 142 -7.30 -7.00 -11.30
C PRO A 142 -5.94 -7.15 -10.61
N VAL A 143 -4.91 -6.48 -11.13
CA VAL A 143 -3.50 -6.60 -10.78
C VAL A 143 -2.83 -5.24 -10.95
N ILE A 144 -1.91 -4.90 -10.05
CA ILE A 144 -0.94 -3.83 -10.26
C ILE A 144 0.46 -4.41 -10.45
N TYR A 145 1.29 -3.75 -11.26
CA TYR A 145 2.66 -4.21 -11.53
C TYR A 145 3.65 -3.04 -11.65
N PRO A 146 3.89 -2.28 -10.56
CA PRO A 146 4.87 -1.20 -10.58
C PRO A 146 6.26 -1.66 -11.03
N GLY A 147 6.96 -0.82 -11.77
CA GLY A 147 8.24 -1.13 -12.44
C GLY A 147 8.21 -0.61 -13.87
N ASP A 148 8.59 -1.43 -14.84
CA ASP A 148 8.42 -1.14 -16.25
C ASP A 148 7.75 -2.31 -17.02
N SER A 149 7.38 -2.02 -18.26
CA SER A 149 6.85 -3.00 -19.21
C SER A 149 7.99 -3.60 -20.03
N GLY A 150 7.90 -4.90 -20.37
CA GLY A 150 8.93 -5.60 -21.15
C GLY A 150 9.29 -4.96 -22.50
N GLU A 151 8.71 -5.42 -23.61
CA GLU A 151 9.18 -5.04 -24.97
C GLU A 151 9.13 -3.53 -25.30
N GLN A 152 8.42 -2.72 -24.49
CA GLN A 152 8.24 -1.29 -24.75
C GLN A 152 9.02 -0.39 -23.79
N ASP A 153 9.65 -0.96 -22.74
CA ASP A 153 10.42 -0.21 -21.74
C ASP A 153 9.65 1.04 -21.25
N LEU A 154 8.37 0.87 -20.90
CA LEU A 154 7.52 1.96 -20.39
C LEU A 154 7.38 1.85 -18.87
N GLU A 155 7.56 2.97 -18.17
CA GLU A 155 7.29 3.06 -16.73
C GLU A 155 5.84 2.67 -16.41
N VAL A 156 5.68 1.83 -15.38
CA VAL A 156 4.40 1.40 -14.85
C VAL A 156 4.26 1.86 -13.41
N ARG A 157 3.16 2.56 -13.13
CA ARG A 157 2.74 2.92 -11.76
C ARG A 157 1.44 2.23 -11.39
N GLY A 158 1.41 1.64 -10.20
CA GLY A 158 0.22 0.98 -9.65
C GLY A 158 -0.65 1.96 -8.87
N PHE A 159 -1.96 1.87 -9.06
CA PHE A 159 -2.98 2.72 -8.42
C PHE A 159 -3.97 1.86 -7.64
N ILE A 160 -4.20 2.21 -6.37
CA ILE A 160 -5.11 1.50 -5.46
C ILE A 160 -6.06 2.49 -4.79
N SER A 161 -7.34 2.13 -4.67
CA SER A 161 -8.37 2.96 -4.01
C SER A 161 -9.16 2.12 -3.00
N PHE A 162 -9.26 2.62 -1.78
CA PHE A 162 -10.06 2.05 -0.69
C PHE A 162 -11.29 2.92 -0.39
N ASP A 163 -12.43 2.29 -0.11
CA ASP A 163 -13.65 3.00 0.28
C ASP A 163 -13.71 3.20 1.81
N ILE A 164 -13.43 4.44 2.22
CA ILE A 164 -13.47 4.85 3.63
C ILE A 164 -14.78 5.57 4.00
N SER A 165 -15.79 5.58 3.12
CA SER A 165 -17.04 6.32 3.37
C SER A 165 -17.82 5.83 4.60
N GLY A 166 -17.63 4.57 5.01
CA GLY A 166 -18.21 4.00 6.22
C GLY A 166 -17.53 4.43 7.53
N LEU A 167 -16.44 5.22 7.47
CA LEU A 167 -15.65 5.63 8.63
C LEU A 167 -15.94 7.06 9.07
N ALA A 168 -16.97 7.71 8.54
CA ALA A 168 -17.32 9.08 8.91
C ALA A 168 -17.53 9.21 10.43
N GLY A 169 -16.75 10.08 11.07
CA GLY A 169 -16.77 10.29 12.53
C GLY A 169 -15.92 9.32 13.34
N ALA A 170 -15.28 8.33 12.71
CA ALA A 170 -14.42 7.39 13.40
C ALA A 170 -13.06 8.01 13.78
N THR A 171 -12.50 7.55 14.90
CA THR A 171 -11.10 7.84 15.30
C THR A 171 -10.25 6.60 15.08
N VAL A 172 -9.27 6.68 14.18
CA VAL A 172 -8.32 5.62 13.86
C VAL A 172 -7.32 5.47 15.00
N MET A 173 -7.34 4.30 15.63
CA MET A 173 -6.41 3.91 16.68
C MET A 173 -5.14 3.31 16.06
N GLU A 174 -5.32 2.37 15.14
CA GLU A 174 -4.26 1.68 14.40
C GLU A 174 -4.65 1.48 12.93
N SER A 175 -3.66 1.41 12.05
CA SER A 175 -3.83 1.19 10.62
C SER A 175 -2.66 0.39 10.07
N LYS A 176 -2.95 -0.58 9.21
CA LYS A 176 -1.95 -1.42 8.55
C LYS A 176 -2.31 -1.66 7.09
N ILE A 177 -1.40 -1.32 6.19
CA ILE A 177 -1.44 -1.78 4.80
C ILE A 177 -0.54 -3.00 4.67
N SER A 178 -0.94 -4.00 3.90
CA SER A 178 -0.04 -5.08 3.47
C SER A 178 -0.26 -5.45 2.02
N ALA A 179 0.82 -5.87 1.37
CA ALA A 179 0.79 -6.40 0.01
C ALA A 179 1.72 -7.62 -0.08
N THR A 180 1.22 -8.70 -0.70
CA THR A 180 2.00 -9.89 -1.02
C THR A 180 2.18 -9.98 -2.53
N ALA A 181 3.43 -10.01 -2.99
CA ALA A 181 3.73 -10.12 -4.41
C ALA A 181 3.44 -11.54 -4.90
N ASP A 182 2.75 -11.64 -6.03
CA ASP A 182 2.52 -12.89 -6.76
C ASP A 182 3.76 -13.30 -7.54
N ALA A 183 4.33 -12.35 -8.28
CA ALA A 183 5.49 -12.56 -9.15
C ALA A 183 6.45 -11.37 -9.07
N VAL A 184 7.71 -11.65 -9.36
CA VAL A 184 8.76 -10.65 -9.59
C VAL A 184 9.39 -11.00 -10.94
N PHE A 185 9.36 -10.06 -11.87
CA PHE A 185 10.02 -10.17 -13.16
C PHE A 185 11.29 -9.34 -13.13
N GLY A 186 12.38 -9.82 -13.75
CA GLY A 186 13.66 -9.11 -13.77
C GLY A 186 14.30 -8.94 -12.38
N LYS A 187 14.93 -7.78 -12.16
CA LYS A 187 15.61 -7.36 -10.93
C LYS A 187 15.22 -5.93 -10.52
N PRO A 188 13.92 -5.61 -10.35
CA PRO A 188 13.44 -4.24 -10.18
C PRO A 188 14.07 -3.50 -8.99
N PHE A 189 14.42 -4.20 -7.90
CA PHE A 189 15.08 -3.57 -6.77
C PHE A 189 16.52 -3.15 -7.04
N VAL A 190 17.22 -3.86 -7.92
CA VAL A 190 18.59 -3.55 -8.33
C VAL A 190 18.55 -2.45 -9.38
N THR A 191 17.62 -2.56 -10.33
CA THR A 191 17.48 -1.65 -11.46
C THR A 191 16.90 -0.30 -11.06
N TYR A 192 15.84 -0.28 -10.24
CA TYR A 192 15.02 0.91 -9.96
C TYR A 192 15.03 1.36 -8.49
N GLY A 193 15.73 0.65 -7.62
CA GLY A 193 15.81 0.96 -6.19
C GLY A 193 14.60 0.47 -5.39
N PRO A 194 14.26 1.10 -4.25
CA PRO A 194 13.12 0.70 -3.44
C PRO A 194 11.78 1.03 -4.11
N LEU A 195 10.77 0.21 -3.84
CA LEU A 195 9.37 0.50 -4.15
C LEU A 195 8.85 1.56 -3.18
N ILE A 196 8.38 2.69 -3.70
CA ILE A 196 7.76 3.78 -2.96
C ILE A 196 6.24 3.61 -2.95
N VAL A 197 5.63 3.79 -1.79
CA VAL A 197 4.16 3.86 -1.63
C VAL A 197 3.78 5.23 -1.08
N LYS A 198 2.95 5.96 -1.84
CA LYS A 198 2.42 7.27 -1.43
C LYS A 198 0.92 7.22 -1.27
N ALA A 199 0.41 7.93 -0.27
CA ALA A 199 -1.00 8.30 -0.18
C ALA A 199 -1.25 9.58 -0.97
N VAL A 200 -2.21 9.54 -1.88
CA VAL A 200 -2.56 10.65 -2.79
C VAL A 200 -4.08 10.84 -2.81
N TYR A 201 -4.55 11.85 -3.56
CA TYR A 201 -5.95 12.02 -3.85
C TYR A 201 -6.17 12.51 -5.28
N TRP A 202 -6.78 11.68 -6.14
CA TRP A 202 -7.15 12.04 -7.51
C TRP A 202 -8.65 12.34 -7.69
N GLY A 203 -9.44 12.23 -6.61
CA GLY A 203 -10.88 12.46 -6.65
C GLY A 203 -11.72 11.18 -6.60
N LEU A 204 -13.03 11.34 -6.77
CA LEU A 204 -13.96 10.20 -6.82
C LEU A 204 -13.97 9.60 -8.23
N GLY A 205 -13.81 8.28 -8.31
CA GLY A 205 -13.85 7.54 -9.57
C GLY A 205 -12.46 7.09 -10.03
N ALA A 206 -12.44 6.62 -11.27
CA ALA A 206 -11.24 6.09 -11.91
C ALA A 206 -10.15 7.17 -12.06
N PHE A 207 -8.90 6.79 -11.81
CA PHE A 207 -7.75 7.63 -12.13
C PHE A 207 -7.64 7.84 -13.65
N SER A 208 -6.92 8.88 -14.02
CA SER A 208 -6.57 9.22 -15.39
C SER A 208 -5.04 9.22 -15.56
N PRO A 209 -4.52 9.18 -16.79
CA PRO A 209 -3.08 9.31 -17.03
C PRO A 209 -2.47 10.59 -16.43
N ALA A 210 -3.24 11.67 -16.32
CA ALA A 210 -2.78 12.92 -15.71
C ALA A 210 -2.49 12.80 -14.21
N ASP A 211 -2.96 11.74 -13.56
CA ASP A 211 -2.77 11.47 -12.13
C ASP A 211 -1.45 10.73 -11.85
N ARG A 212 -0.66 10.41 -12.90
CA ARG A 212 0.62 9.68 -12.80
C ARG A 212 1.58 10.27 -11.78
N ASP A 213 1.70 11.59 -11.79
CA ASP A 213 2.71 12.36 -11.05
C ASP A 213 2.10 13.17 -9.90
N LEU A 214 0.99 12.68 -9.32
CA LEU A 214 0.40 13.30 -8.15
C LEU A 214 1.37 13.26 -6.97
N ASP A 215 1.51 14.41 -6.32
CA ASP A 215 2.22 14.50 -5.06
C ASP A 215 1.35 13.99 -3.90
N GLY A 216 2.00 13.56 -2.82
CA GLY A 216 1.32 12.89 -1.72
C GLY A 216 2.20 12.66 -0.51
N VAL A 217 1.61 12.01 0.50
CA VAL A 217 2.34 11.64 1.72
C VAL A 217 3.03 10.31 1.48
N GLU A 218 4.36 10.31 1.55
CA GLU A 218 5.13 9.06 1.51
C GLU A 218 4.84 8.21 2.76
N LEU A 219 4.34 7.00 2.51
CA LEU A 219 4.04 6.02 3.54
C LEU A 219 5.24 5.11 3.80
N GLY A 220 6.11 4.90 2.81
CA GLY A 220 7.37 4.21 2.99
C GLY A 220 8.03 3.78 1.69
N ASN A 221 9.26 3.29 1.82
CA ASN A 221 10.12 2.79 0.77
C ASN A 221 10.57 1.33 1.08
N TYR A 222 10.45 0.44 0.11
CA TYR A 222 10.56 -1.01 0.33
C TYR A 222 11.49 -1.68 -0.67
N SER A 223 12.58 -2.27 -0.18
CA SER A 223 13.51 -3.10 -0.98
C SER A 223 13.16 -4.60 -0.92
N LYS A 224 11.87 -4.93 -0.72
CA LYS A 224 11.37 -6.30 -0.60
C LYS A 224 10.04 -6.43 -1.33
N LYS A 225 9.84 -7.57 -2.00
CA LYS A 225 8.63 -7.84 -2.78
C LYS A 225 7.34 -7.84 -1.95
N ASN A 226 7.41 -8.32 -0.71
CA ASN A 226 6.29 -8.29 0.22
C ASN A 226 6.54 -7.18 1.24
N PHE A 227 5.51 -6.42 1.57
CA PHE A 227 5.64 -5.35 2.54
C PHE A 227 4.39 -5.21 3.42
N GLY A 228 4.61 -4.58 4.57
CA GLY A 228 3.58 -4.13 5.48
C GLY A 228 3.91 -2.74 5.99
N ILE A 229 2.93 -1.84 5.94
CA ILE A 229 3.04 -0.46 6.41
C ILE A 229 2.22 -0.34 7.69
N GLN A 230 2.88 -0.07 8.81
CA GLN A 230 2.23 0.22 10.09
C GLN A 230 3.03 1.32 10.77
N ASN A 231 2.80 2.56 10.36
CA ASN A 231 3.53 3.71 10.86
C ASN A 231 2.59 4.90 11.10
N ARG A 232 3.18 5.94 11.70
CA ARG A 232 2.47 7.18 12.07
C ARG A 232 1.90 7.90 10.85
N ASN A 233 2.64 7.97 9.74
CA ASN A 233 2.22 8.68 8.52
C ASN A 233 0.93 8.08 7.96
N LEU A 234 0.84 6.75 7.85
CA LEU A 234 -0.36 6.06 7.40
C LEU A 234 -1.57 6.39 8.29
N LYS A 235 -1.41 6.27 9.61
CA LYS A 235 -2.49 6.56 10.55
C LYS A 235 -2.97 8.02 10.45
N GLU A 236 -2.04 8.97 10.50
CA GLU A 236 -2.36 10.40 10.52
C GLU A 236 -2.98 10.86 9.19
N ASP A 237 -2.49 10.37 8.07
CA ASP A 237 -3.02 10.72 6.76
C ASP A 237 -4.39 10.07 6.49
N LEU A 238 -4.58 8.81 6.91
CA LEU A 238 -5.89 8.16 6.87
C LEU A 238 -6.92 8.89 7.75
N GLN A 239 -6.54 9.28 8.97
CA GLN A 239 -7.42 10.07 9.84
C GLN A 239 -7.77 11.41 9.18
N ARG A 240 -6.80 12.09 8.56
CA ARG A 240 -7.04 13.35 7.85
C ARG A 240 -8.03 13.17 6.69
N ALA A 241 -7.92 12.07 5.94
CA ALA A 241 -8.86 11.74 4.87
C ALA A 241 -10.29 11.57 5.42
N ILE A 242 -10.45 10.86 6.54
CA ILE A 242 -11.73 10.68 7.23
C ILE A 242 -12.30 12.01 7.73
N ASP A 243 -11.49 12.80 8.44
CA ASP A 243 -11.88 14.09 9.02
C ASP A 243 -12.30 15.11 7.96
N SER A 244 -11.69 15.05 6.77
CA SER A 244 -12.06 15.87 5.62
C SER A 244 -13.40 15.48 4.97
N GLY A 245 -14.03 14.39 5.43
CA GLY A 245 -15.23 13.82 4.83
C GLY A 245 -14.95 13.08 3.52
N GLY A 246 -13.70 12.64 3.31
CA GLY A 246 -13.30 11.89 2.13
C GLY A 246 -13.97 10.51 2.08
N GLY A 247 -14.40 10.11 0.88
CA GLY A 247 -14.95 8.77 0.63
C GLY A 247 -13.92 7.77 0.13
N ARG A 248 -12.65 8.19 -0.04
CA ARG A 248 -11.58 7.40 -0.63
C ARG A 248 -10.28 7.57 0.14
N TYR A 249 -9.52 6.48 0.23
CA TYR A 249 -8.11 6.50 0.59
C TYR A 249 -7.32 5.86 -0.55
N GLN A 250 -6.44 6.63 -1.18
CA GLN A 250 -5.88 6.33 -2.49
C GLN A 250 -4.36 6.27 -2.43
N LEU A 251 -3.77 5.30 -3.12
CA LEU A 251 -2.35 5.02 -3.08
C LEU A 251 -1.76 4.92 -4.48
N ILE A 252 -0.51 5.38 -4.63
CA ILE A 252 0.34 5.13 -5.82
C ILE A 252 1.55 4.31 -5.39
N PHE A 253 1.89 3.33 -6.24
CA PHE A 253 3.03 2.43 -6.12
C PHE A 253 3.94 2.67 -7.32
N TYR A 254 5.21 2.98 -7.07
CA TYR A 254 6.20 3.20 -8.13
C TYR A 254 7.60 2.98 -7.57
N PHE A 255 8.60 2.74 -8.41
CA PHE A 255 9.99 2.63 -7.97
C PHE A 255 10.66 4.01 -7.91
N GLU A 256 11.68 4.15 -7.05
CA GLU A 256 12.37 5.43 -6.84
C GLU A 256 12.94 6.05 -8.13
N MET A 257 13.50 5.22 -9.01
CA MET A 257 13.94 5.67 -10.33
C MET A 257 12.77 5.61 -11.32
N ASN A 258 12.53 6.75 -12.00
CA ASN A 258 11.47 6.92 -12.99
C ASN A 258 11.96 6.68 -14.43
N GLU A 259 13.16 6.11 -14.61
CA GLU A 259 13.74 5.82 -15.92
C GLU A 259 13.88 4.31 -16.08
N THR A 260 13.48 3.80 -17.25
CA THR A 260 13.64 2.39 -17.60
C THR A 260 15.10 2.08 -17.94
N ASP A 261 15.54 0.85 -17.76
CA ASP A 261 16.91 0.45 -18.12
C ASP A 261 17.08 0.15 -19.62
N GLY A 262 15.97 -0.01 -20.35
CA GLY A 262 15.94 -0.09 -21.81
C GLY A 262 16.48 -1.41 -22.35
N ASP A 263 16.36 -2.49 -21.59
CA ASP A 263 16.83 -3.82 -21.96
C ASP A 263 15.74 -4.69 -22.64
N SER A 264 14.53 -4.14 -22.79
CA SER A 264 13.34 -4.79 -23.36
C SER A 264 12.88 -6.03 -22.59
N GLN A 265 13.25 -6.14 -21.31
CA GLN A 265 12.74 -7.12 -20.34
C GLN A 265 11.89 -6.41 -19.30
N ALA A 266 11.03 -7.18 -18.63
CA ALA A 266 10.15 -6.64 -17.61
C ALA A 266 10.85 -6.70 -16.25
N ASP A 267 11.03 -5.54 -15.62
CA ASP A 267 11.56 -5.34 -14.29
C ASP A 267 10.46 -4.75 -13.40
N ASN A 268 9.54 -5.62 -12.96
CA ASN A 268 8.38 -5.22 -12.18
C ASN A 268 7.97 -6.25 -11.11
N ILE A 269 7.07 -5.83 -10.23
CA ILE A 269 6.50 -6.68 -9.18
C ILE A 269 5.00 -6.71 -9.29
N THR A 270 4.45 -7.91 -9.45
CA THR A 270 3.03 -8.12 -9.64
C THR A 270 2.33 -8.33 -8.30
N TYR A 271 1.26 -7.58 -8.05
CA TYR A 271 0.35 -7.74 -6.92
C TYR A 271 -1.08 -7.91 -7.42
N TYR A 272 -1.75 -9.01 -7.07
CA TYR A 272 -3.20 -9.07 -7.25
C TYR A 272 -3.88 -8.12 -6.26
N LEU A 273 -4.98 -7.50 -6.69
CA LEU A 273 -5.75 -6.62 -5.81
C LEU A 273 -6.26 -7.35 -4.55
N GLU A 274 -6.53 -8.65 -4.64
CA GLU A 274 -6.96 -9.45 -3.48
C GLU A 274 -5.86 -9.72 -2.44
N ASP A 275 -4.60 -9.53 -2.81
CA ASP A 275 -3.42 -9.67 -1.94
C ASP A 275 -2.98 -8.34 -1.32
N ILE A 276 -3.71 -7.25 -1.60
CA ILE A 276 -3.51 -5.91 -1.03
C ILE A 276 -4.64 -5.62 -0.05
N SER A 277 -4.30 -5.28 1.19
CA SER A 277 -5.29 -5.00 2.24
C SER A 277 -4.95 -3.75 3.04
N LEU A 278 -5.99 -3.05 3.48
CA LEU A 278 -5.93 -1.99 4.50
C LEU A 278 -6.79 -2.46 5.68
N ASN A 279 -6.14 -2.80 6.79
CA ASN A 279 -6.78 -3.16 8.04
C ASN A 279 -6.68 -1.98 9.02
N ILE A 280 -7.76 -1.70 9.74
CA ILE A 280 -7.81 -0.63 10.72
C ILE A 280 -8.44 -1.07 12.03
N THR A 281 -8.04 -0.42 13.12
CA THR A 281 -8.71 -0.43 14.41
C THR A 281 -9.16 0.99 14.73
N TYR A 282 -10.43 1.20 15.10
CA TYR A 282 -11.01 2.52 15.30
C TYR A 282 -12.08 2.54 16.41
N THR A 283 -12.43 3.73 16.90
CA THR A 283 -13.58 3.99 17.79
C THR A 283 -14.59 4.89 17.10
N GLN A 284 -15.85 4.87 17.56
CA GLN A 284 -16.95 5.76 17.10
C GLN A 284 -17.53 6.56 18.27
#